data_AF-D3Z796-F1
#
_entry.id   AF-D3Z796-F1
#
_cell.length_a   1.000
_cell.length_b   1.000
_cell.length_c   1.000
_cell.angle_alpha   90.00
_cell.angle_beta   90.00
_cell.angle_gamma   90.00
#
_symmetry.space_group_name_H-M   'P 1'
#
loop_
_entity.id
_entity.type
_entity.pdbx_description
1 polymer ?
#
loop_
_entity_poly.entity_id
_entity_poly.type
_entity_poly.pdbx_seq_one_letter_code
_entity_poly.pdbx_strand_id
1 'polypeptide(L)'
;MAYYESHYNTTAENVLEDGSTDYGIFQINSFTWCRNARKHQKNHCHVACSALITDDLTDAILCAKKIVKETQGMNYWQGWKKNCENKDMSEWKRGCEVS
;
A
#
# COMPACT_ATOMS: atom_id res chain seq x y z
N MET A 1 2.56 -9.07 2.04
CA MET A 1 1.66 -7.92 1.79
C MET A 1 1.68 -7.56 0.31
N ALA A 2 2.75 -6.95 -0.23
CA ALA A 2 2.79 -6.49 -1.62
C ALA A 2 2.27 -7.49 -2.68
N TYR A 3 2.69 -8.76 -2.62
CA TYR A 3 2.17 -9.79 -3.52
C TYR A 3 0.65 -9.97 -3.45
N TYR A 4 0.07 -9.97 -2.25
CA TYR A 4 -1.36 -10.20 -2.04
C TYR A 4 -2.21 -8.95 -2.27
N GLU A 5 -1.60 -7.77 -2.32
CA GLU A 5 -2.29 -6.52 -2.60
C GLU A 5 -2.25 -6.20 -4.11
N SER A 6 -1.10 -6.37 -4.76
CA SER A 6 -0.88 -5.89 -6.14
C SER A 6 -0.18 -6.89 -7.07
N HIS A 7 0.18 -8.08 -6.58
CA HIS A 7 1.07 -9.00 -7.30
C HIS A 7 2.39 -8.34 -7.74
N TYR A 8 2.93 -7.45 -6.90
CA TYR A 8 4.14 -6.66 -7.15
C TYR A 8 4.03 -5.61 -8.27
N ASN A 9 2.83 -5.37 -8.80
CA ASN A 9 2.61 -4.35 -9.81
C ASN A 9 2.66 -2.95 -9.19
N THR A 10 3.70 -2.19 -9.54
CA THR A 10 3.89 -0.81 -9.07
C THR A 10 2.82 0.14 -9.58
N THR A 11 2.20 -0.15 -10.73
CA THR A 11 1.18 0.71 -11.35
C THR A 11 -0.25 0.17 -11.15
N ALA A 12 -0.46 -0.73 -10.18
CA ALA A 12 -1.79 -1.27 -9.92
C ALA A 12 -2.77 -0.19 -9.46
N GLU A 13 -3.97 -0.18 -10.04
CA GLU A 13 -5.07 0.68 -9.62
C GLU A 13 -6.33 -0.17 -9.45
N ASN A 14 -6.99 -0.04 -8.30
CA ASN A 14 -8.24 -0.73 -8.02
C ASN A 14 -9.31 0.27 -7.58
N VAL A 15 -10.34 0.45 -8.41
CA VAL A 15 -11.45 1.36 -8.11
C VAL A 15 -12.48 0.62 -7.25
N LEU A 16 -12.79 1.18 -6.09
CA LEU A 16 -13.74 0.62 -5.13
C LEU A 16 -15.16 1.16 -5.37
N GLU A 17 -16.15 0.46 -4.81
CA GLU A 17 -17.57 0.82 -4.92
C GLU A 17 -17.90 2.20 -4.33
N ASP A 18 -17.16 2.64 -3.31
CA ASP A 18 -17.31 3.96 -2.70
C ASP A 18 -16.70 5.10 -3.56
N GLY A 19 -16.16 4.75 -4.73
CA GLY A 19 -15.52 5.66 -5.66
C GLY A 19 -14.10 6.06 -5.26
N SER A 20 -13.56 5.56 -4.14
CA SER A 20 -12.14 5.68 -3.88
C SER A 20 -11.35 4.70 -4.76
N THR A 21 -10.06 4.93 -4.86
CA THR A 21 -9.14 4.06 -5.60
C THR A 21 -7.94 3.71 -4.72
N ASP A 22 -7.52 2.46 -4.76
CA ASP A 22 -6.29 1.95 -4.15
C ASP A 22 -5.15 1.98 -5.17
N TYR A 23 -4.00 2.52 -4.77
CA TYR A 23 -2.88 2.81 -5.67
C TYR A 23 -1.62 2.00 -5.35
N GLY A 24 -1.01 1.51 -6.42
CA GLY A 24 0.34 1.01 -6.50
C GLY A 24 0.60 -0.29 -5.75
N ILE A 25 1.89 -0.54 -5.53
CA ILE A 25 2.40 -1.81 -5.00
C ILE A 25 1.80 -2.20 -3.64
N PHE A 26 1.38 -1.22 -2.84
CA PHE A 26 0.81 -1.42 -1.51
C PHE A 26 -0.70 -1.13 -1.44
N GLN A 27 -1.38 -0.89 -2.57
CA GLN A 27 -2.81 -0.59 -2.63
C GLN A 27 -3.25 0.47 -1.62
N ILE A 28 -2.62 1.64 -1.68
CA ILE A 28 -2.86 2.75 -0.74
C ILE A 28 -4.09 3.54 -1.19
N ASN A 29 -5.09 3.62 -0.30
CA ASN A 29 -6.40 4.19 -0.62
C ASN A 29 -6.41 5.74 -0.66
N SER A 30 -6.99 6.29 -1.72
CA SER A 30 -7.12 7.73 -1.96
C SER A 30 -8.17 8.47 -1.13
N PHE A 31 -9.08 7.79 -0.43
CA PHE A 31 -9.98 8.47 0.50
C PHE A 31 -9.20 9.03 1.70
N THR A 32 -8.23 8.26 2.20
CA THR A 32 -7.52 8.56 3.45
C THR A 32 -6.08 9.03 3.23
N TRP A 33 -5.31 8.37 2.37
CA TRP A 33 -3.85 8.44 2.44
C TRP A 33 -3.21 9.35 1.38
N CYS A 34 -3.68 9.33 0.14
CA CYS A 34 -3.19 10.16 -0.96
C CYS A 34 -4.31 11.01 -1.58
N ARG A 35 -3.97 11.91 -2.52
CA ARG A 35 -4.97 12.72 -3.26
C ARG A 35 -4.80 12.63 -4.78
N ASN A 36 -5.90 12.44 -5.51
CA ASN A 36 -5.96 12.40 -6.98
C ASN A 36 -6.91 13.50 -7.56
N ALA A 37 -6.92 14.67 -6.91
CA ALA A 37 -7.72 15.85 -7.27
C ALA A 37 -9.25 15.75 -7.05
N ARG A 38 -9.75 14.69 -6.41
CA ARG A 38 -11.17 14.60 -5.99
C ARG A 38 -11.41 15.39 -4.69
N LYS A 39 -12.62 15.92 -4.53
CA LYS A 39 -13.04 16.63 -3.30
C LYS A 39 -13.11 15.63 -2.13
N HIS A 40 -12.86 16.11 -0.90
CA HIS A 40 -12.99 15.37 0.36
C HIS A 40 -11.93 14.29 0.68
N GLN A 41 -10.83 14.20 -0.07
CA GLN A 41 -9.72 13.30 0.27
C GLN A 41 -8.85 13.89 1.38
N LYS A 42 -8.56 13.09 2.43
CA LYS A 42 -7.85 13.56 3.62
C LYS A 42 -6.36 13.77 3.39
N ASN A 43 -5.75 12.95 2.53
CA ASN A 43 -4.35 13.01 2.16
C ASN A 43 -3.37 12.99 3.35
N HIS A 44 -3.51 12.02 4.26
CA HIS A 44 -2.65 11.91 5.43
C HIS A 44 -1.15 11.86 5.06
N CYS A 45 -0.79 11.21 3.96
CA CYS A 45 0.60 11.10 3.51
C CYS A 45 1.12 12.36 2.80
N HIS A 46 0.28 13.39 2.58
CA HIS A 46 0.64 14.61 1.86
C HIS A 46 1.26 14.36 0.48
N VAL A 47 0.74 13.37 -0.25
CA VAL A 47 1.29 12.89 -1.52
C VAL A 47 0.22 12.81 -2.60
N ALA A 48 0.61 13.05 -3.85
CA ALA A 48 -0.27 12.77 -5.00
C ALA A 48 -0.38 11.26 -5.20
N CYS A 49 -1.57 10.73 -5.46
CA CYS A 49 -1.72 9.28 -5.70
C CYS A 49 -0.90 8.81 -6.92
N SER A 50 -0.67 9.70 -7.89
CA SER A 50 0.19 9.42 -9.05
C SER A 50 1.66 9.16 -8.69
N ALA A 51 2.15 9.66 -7.55
CA ALA A 51 3.49 9.36 -7.08
C ALA A 51 3.60 7.96 -6.44
N LEU A 52 2.47 7.30 -6.16
CA LEU A 52 2.44 5.94 -5.62
C LEU A 52 2.44 4.85 -6.69
N ILE A 53 2.31 5.23 -7.96
CA ILE A 53 2.28 4.33 -9.12
C ILE A 53 3.50 4.49 -10.02
N THR A 54 4.68 4.64 -9.39
CA THR A 54 5.96 4.73 -10.09
C THR A 54 6.87 3.58 -9.71
N ASP A 55 7.90 3.32 -10.52
CA ASP A 55 8.92 2.30 -10.20
C ASP A 55 9.81 2.73 -9.02
N ASP A 56 9.91 4.04 -8.77
CA ASP A 56 10.51 4.55 -7.54
C ASP A 56 9.50 4.38 -6.38
N LEU A 57 9.82 3.47 -5.48
CA LEU A 57 8.98 3.14 -4.34
C LEU A 57 9.11 4.11 -3.17
N THR A 58 9.93 5.17 -3.25
CA THR A 58 10.24 6.06 -2.12
C THR A 58 8.97 6.61 -1.47
N ASP A 59 8.07 7.20 -2.25
CA ASP A 59 6.82 7.78 -1.73
C ASP A 59 5.86 6.71 -1.19
N ALA A 60 5.76 5.57 -1.88
CA ALA A 60 4.96 4.43 -1.43
C ALA A 60 5.44 3.86 -0.09
N ILE A 61 6.76 3.72 0.09
CA ILE A 61 7.38 3.24 1.32
C ILE A 61 7.18 4.24 2.46
N LEU A 62 7.37 5.54 2.21
CA LEU A 62 7.16 6.58 3.21
C LEU A 62 5.70 6.61 3.68
N CYS A 63 4.75 6.54 2.75
CA CYS A 63 3.33 6.49 3.09
C CYS A 63 2.98 5.20 3.86
N ALA A 64 3.47 4.03 3.42
CA ALA A 64 3.25 2.77 4.13
C ALA A 64 3.81 2.78 5.57
N LYS A 65 4.99 3.38 5.80
CA LYS A 65 5.54 3.58 7.16
C LYS A 65 4.61 4.41 8.03
N LYS A 66 4.03 5.48 7.47
CA LYS A 66 3.06 6.32 8.17
C LYS A 66 1.79 5.55 8.52
N ILE A 67 1.26 4.77 7.56
CA ILE A 67 0.09 3.90 7.76
C ILE A 67 0.35 2.95 8.92
N VAL A 68 1.45 2.19 8.90
CA VAL A 68 1.80 1.24 9.97
C VAL A 68 1.84 1.91 11.35
N LYS A 69 2.37 3.13 11.43
CA LYS A 69 2.41 3.90 12.68
C LYS A 69 1.01 4.30 13.15
N GLU A 70 0.16 4.79 12.25
CA GLU A 70 -1.19 5.30 12.59
C GLU A 70 -2.21 4.17 12.79
N THR A 71 -2.03 3.01 12.16
CA THR A 71 -2.92 1.84 12.27
C THR A 71 -2.41 0.76 13.21
N GLN A 72 -1.40 1.07 14.03
CA GLN A 72 -0.81 0.18 15.03
C GLN A 72 -0.43 -1.19 14.43
N GLY A 73 0.42 -1.16 13.41
CA GLY A 73 0.87 -2.34 12.68
C GLY A 73 0.27 -2.46 11.28
N MET A 74 0.31 -3.67 10.72
CA MET A 74 -0.08 -3.96 9.33
C MET A 74 -1.60 -4.11 9.12
N ASN A 75 -2.40 -3.68 10.10
CA ASN A 75 -3.83 -3.95 10.15
C ASN A 75 -4.66 -3.28 9.04
N TYR A 76 -4.10 -2.29 8.38
CA TYR A 76 -4.69 -1.62 7.24
C TYR A 76 -4.88 -2.56 6.03
N TRP A 77 -3.93 -3.48 5.80
CA TRP A 77 -3.91 -4.34 4.63
C TRP A 77 -4.66 -5.66 4.86
N GLN A 78 -5.81 -5.82 4.22
CA GLN A 78 -6.61 -7.05 4.33
C GLN A 78 -5.90 -8.25 3.67
N GLY A 79 -5.17 -8.03 2.58
CA GLY A 79 -4.35 -9.06 1.94
C GLY A 79 -3.24 -9.54 2.87
N TRP A 80 -2.67 -8.66 3.70
CA TRP A 80 -1.74 -9.05 4.77
C TRP A 80 -2.43 -9.85 5.88
N LYS A 81 -3.56 -9.37 6.43
CA LYS A 81 -4.29 -10.09 7.50
C LYS A 81 -4.63 -11.52 7.10
N LYS A 82 -5.23 -11.69 5.92
CA LYS A 82 -5.70 -13.01 5.44
C LYS A 82 -4.54 -13.97 5.13
N ASN A 83 -3.45 -13.45 4.58
CA ASN A 83 -2.45 -14.30 3.95
C ASN A 83 -1.08 -14.31 4.64
N CYS A 84 -0.79 -13.35 5.52
CA CYS A 84 0.53 -13.16 6.13
C CYS A 84 0.52 -13.19 7.65
N GLU A 85 -0.51 -12.65 8.29
CA GLU A 85 -0.59 -12.57 9.76
C GLU A 85 -0.53 -13.97 10.39
N ASN A 86 0.29 -14.11 11.44
CA ASN A 86 0.52 -15.37 12.17
C ASN A 86 1.02 -16.56 11.32
N LYS A 87 1.63 -16.29 10.16
CA LYS A 87 2.25 -17.33 9.32
C LYS A 87 3.76 -17.16 9.26
N ASP A 88 4.47 -18.24 8.96
CA ASP A 88 5.89 -18.18 8.69
C ASP A 88 6.15 -17.45 7.36
N MET A 89 6.90 -16.35 7.43
CA MET A 89 7.25 -15.51 6.29
C MET A 89 8.64 -15.84 5.71
N SER A 90 9.33 -16.88 6.21
CA SER A 90 10.68 -17.28 5.78
C SER A 90 10.75 -17.52 4.26
N GLU A 91 9.71 -18.09 3.67
CA GLU A 91 9.64 -18.38 2.23
C GLU A 91 9.79 -17.12 1.37
N TRP A 92 9.26 -15.97 1.80
CA TRP A 92 9.29 -14.72 1.02
C TRP A 92 10.70 -14.14 0.85
N LYS A 93 11.68 -14.59 1.64
CA LYS A 93 13.08 -14.15 1.57
C LYS A 93 14.02 -15.29 1.15
N ARG A 94 13.48 -16.48 0.86
CA ARG A 94 14.28 -17.67 0.55
C ARG A 94 15.02 -17.46 -0.77
N GLY A 95 16.35 -17.58 -0.72
CA GLY A 95 17.21 -17.39 -1.88
C GLY A 95 17.52 -15.92 -2.23
N CYS A 96 17.06 -14.97 -1.41
CA CYS A 96 17.41 -13.56 -1.55
C CYS A 96 18.60 -13.23 -0.64
N GLU A 97 19.62 -12.57 -1.18
CA GLU A 97 20.72 -12.00 -0.39
C GLU A 97 20.28 -10.65 0.16
N VAL A 98 19.69 -10.67 1.37
CA VAL A 98 19.24 -9.47 2.08
C VAL A 98 20.00 -9.39 3.40
N SER A 99 20.87 -8.40 3.52
CA SER A 99 21.65 -8.06 4.72
C SER A 99 20.84 -7.31 5.76
#